data_AF-A0A661X389-F1
#
_entry.id   AF-A0A661X389-F1
#
_cell.length_a   1.000
_cell.length_b   1.000
_cell.length_c   1.000
_cell.angle_alpha   90.00
_cell.angle_beta   90.00
_cell.angle_gamma   90.00
#
_symmetry.space_group_name_H-M   'P 1'
#
loop_
_entity.id
_entity.type
_entity.pdbx_description
1 polymer ?
#
loop_
_entity_poly.entity_id
_entity_poly.type
_entity_poly.pdbx_seq_one_letter_code
_entity_poly.pdbx_strand_id
1 'polypeptide(L)'
;MLARRLFILFLVAAIASLYSCSSSTDNDKEKKSNFEVIQPVVDQAISNWSDPVISAQALHDNMANYFVVSVRKPEHYALGHVPGAINIPWTQIAKEDNLKKLPTDKHIVTYCYTGHTGQIGATVLKILGYDVSNMKWGIMSWTKDATVRVQSAFNEDTDAHDFAVSTDVPQTKTYDLADPNYVDSEDAMTILKAAADQYVSNHGPVISAQALFDNLNDGDASNDPQIISVRKPEDYAKGHIPGAINISWKSIAKVENLKKIDPTRPVVTYCYTGHTGQVA
;
A
#
# COMPACT_ATOMS: atom_id res chain seq x y z
N MET A 1 77.57 59.50 8.13
CA MET A 1 77.44 58.68 9.35
C MET A 1 75.96 58.33 9.48
N LEU A 2 75.47 57.11 9.50
CA LEU A 2 76.02 55.77 9.56
C LEU A 2 74.98 54.92 8.80
N ALA A 3 75.33 54.23 7.73
CA ALA A 3 74.41 53.30 7.09
C ALA A 3 75.18 52.06 6.64
N ARG A 4 74.85 50.96 7.33
CA ARG A 4 75.37 49.60 7.19
C ARG A 4 75.43 49.16 5.72
N ARG A 5 76.55 48.55 5.35
CA ARG A 5 76.71 47.79 4.11
C ARG A 5 76.97 46.32 4.42
N LEU A 6 76.38 45.51 3.54
CA LEU A 6 76.88 44.23 3.01
C LEU A 6 76.64 42.94 3.80
N PHE A 7 75.77 42.08 3.25
CA PHE A 7 76.08 40.80 2.56
C PHE A 7 74.74 40.04 2.38
N ILE A 8 74.04 40.15 1.25
CA ILE A 8 74.07 39.24 0.07
C ILE A 8 74.27 37.77 0.43
N LEU A 9 73.20 36.97 0.35
CA LEU A 9 73.24 35.66 -0.33
C LEU A 9 71.85 35.28 -0.86
N PHE A 10 71.85 34.73 -2.07
CA PHE A 10 70.73 34.39 -2.93
C PHE A 10 69.89 33.20 -2.40
N LEU A 11 68.57 33.28 -2.53
CA LEU A 11 67.74 32.12 -2.85
C LEU A 11 66.63 32.54 -3.82
N VAL A 12 66.72 32.03 -5.04
CA VAL A 12 65.71 32.17 -6.10
C VAL A 12 64.60 31.18 -5.78
N ALA A 13 63.40 31.67 -5.44
CA ALA A 13 62.18 30.87 -5.42
C ALA A 13 61.28 31.35 -6.57
N ALA A 14 61.23 30.57 -7.64
CA ALA A 14 60.29 30.77 -8.73
C ALA A 14 58.88 30.44 -8.24
N ILE A 15 58.02 31.45 -8.17
CA ILE A 15 56.59 31.30 -7.92
C ILE A 15 55.96 30.83 -9.24
N ALA A 16 55.79 29.52 -9.38
CA ALA A 16 54.88 28.95 -10.37
C ALA A 16 53.50 28.83 -9.73
N SER A 17 52.62 29.75 -10.11
CA SER A 17 51.20 29.73 -9.78
C SER A 17 50.54 28.48 -10.39
N LEU A 18 50.46 27.40 -9.62
CA LEU A 18 49.60 26.27 -9.93
C LEU A 18 48.16 26.68 -9.64
N TYR A 19 47.52 27.28 -10.64
CA TYR A 19 46.07 27.18 -10.79
C TYR A 19 45.74 25.71 -11.04
N SER A 20 45.53 24.95 -9.96
CA SER A 20 44.86 23.66 -10.05
C SER A 20 43.39 23.94 -10.34
N CYS A 21 43.01 23.81 -11.61
CA CYS A 21 41.63 23.58 -12.00
C CYS A 21 41.20 22.23 -11.43
N SER A 22 40.77 22.21 -10.17
CA SER A 22 39.85 21.19 -9.69
C SER A 22 38.50 21.49 -10.33
N SER A 23 38.26 20.89 -11.50
CA SER A 23 36.91 20.69 -12.00
C SER A 23 36.24 19.67 -11.07
N SER A 24 35.76 20.14 -9.92
CA SER A 24 34.75 19.41 -9.17
C SER A 24 33.51 19.43 -10.05
N THR A 25 33.29 18.32 -10.74
CA THR A 25 31.99 17.96 -11.28
C THR A 25 30.99 17.91 -10.13
N ASP A 26 30.30 19.02 -9.88
CA ASP A 26 28.99 19.00 -9.25
C ASP A 26 28.07 18.19 -10.17
N ASN A 27 27.89 16.88 -9.91
CA ASN A 27 26.65 16.14 -10.27
C ASN A 27 26.56 14.66 -9.85
N ASP A 28 27.31 14.15 -8.87
CA ASP A 28 26.93 12.87 -8.25
C ASP A 28 25.90 13.12 -7.13
N LYS A 29 24.68 13.55 -7.51
CA LYS A 29 23.55 13.36 -6.60
C LYS A 29 23.29 11.85 -6.57
N GLU A 30 23.50 11.26 -5.40
CA GLU A 30 23.17 9.85 -5.15
C GLU A 30 21.74 9.58 -5.62
N LYS A 31 21.60 8.61 -6.52
CA LYS A 31 20.32 8.22 -7.08
C LYS A 31 19.45 7.65 -5.96
N LYS A 32 18.26 8.22 -5.81
CA LYS A 32 17.28 7.75 -4.83
C LYS A 32 16.80 6.34 -5.17
N SER A 33 16.55 5.56 -4.13
CA SER A 33 15.94 4.25 -4.29
C SER A 33 14.48 4.35 -4.77
N ASN A 34 13.93 3.25 -5.32
CA ASN A 34 12.52 3.19 -5.69
C ASN A 34 11.61 3.49 -4.49
N PHE A 35 11.93 2.99 -3.29
CA PHE A 35 11.19 3.29 -2.08
C PHE A 35 11.22 4.79 -1.74
N GLU A 36 12.40 5.41 -1.74
CA GLU A 36 12.55 6.83 -1.41
C GLU A 36 11.78 7.75 -2.36
N VAL A 37 11.66 7.36 -3.63
CA VAL A 37 10.91 8.11 -4.63
C VAL A 37 9.40 8.03 -4.39
N ILE A 38 8.85 6.84 -4.10
CA ILE A 38 7.40 6.65 -4.01
C ILE A 38 6.82 6.84 -2.60
N GLN A 39 7.60 6.69 -1.54
CA GLN A 39 7.14 6.78 -0.15
C GLN A 39 6.29 8.03 0.14
N PRO A 40 6.72 9.26 -0.21
CA PRO A 40 5.91 10.45 0.10
C PRO A 40 4.59 10.47 -0.67
N VAL A 41 4.56 9.92 -1.90
CA VAL A 41 3.35 9.84 -2.72
C VAL A 41 2.35 8.87 -2.10
N VAL A 42 2.80 7.68 -1.68
CA VAL A 42 1.95 6.67 -1.03
C VAL A 42 1.43 7.19 0.31
N ASP A 43 2.29 7.76 1.17
CA ASP A 43 1.85 8.31 2.46
C ASP A 43 0.81 9.43 2.28
N GLN A 44 1.04 10.35 1.35
CA GLN A 44 0.07 11.40 1.06
C GLN A 44 -1.26 10.86 0.51
N ALA A 45 -1.23 9.86 -0.38
CA ALA A 45 -2.42 9.27 -0.95
C ALA A 45 -3.29 8.57 0.11
N ILE A 46 -2.66 7.82 1.01
CA ILE A 46 -3.35 7.06 2.07
C ILE A 46 -3.82 7.97 3.21
N SER A 47 -2.97 8.87 3.70
CA SER A 47 -3.30 9.75 4.83
C SER A 47 -4.46 10.71 4.52
N ASN A 48 -4.56 11.17 3.27
CA ASN A 48 -5.62 12.07 2.81
C ASN A 48 -6.88 11.34 2.31
N TRP A 49 -6.92 10.01 2.33
CA TRP A 49 -8.11 9.29 1.90
C TRP A 49 -9.19 9.38 2.99
N SER A 50 -10.22 10.20 2.76
CA SER A 50 -11.33 10.37 3.71
C SER A 50 -12.24 9.15 3.74
N ASP A 51 -12.70 8.73 2.56
CA ASP A 51 -13.78 7.77 2.38
C ASP A 51 -13.33 6.64 1.43
N PRO A 52 -12.60 5.63 1.92
CA PRO A 52 -12.16 4.52 1.07
C PRO A 52 -13.30 3.59 0.63
N VAL A 53 -14.50 3.76 1.21
CA VAL A 53 -15.66 2.93 0.95
C VAL A 53 -16.95 3.75 0.76
N ILE A 54 -17.82 3.28 -0.13
CA ILE A 54 -19.18 3.78 -0.34
C ILE A 54 -20.19 2.65 -0.14
N SER A 55 -21.40 2.93 0.36
CA SER A 55 -22.44 1.91 0.46
C SER A 55 -23.10 1.63 -0.90
N ALA A 56 -23.62 0.42 -1.10
CA ALA A 56 -24.40 0.09 -2.29
C ALA A 56 -25.60 1.02 -2.49
N GLN A 57 -26.26 1.42 -1.40
CA GLN A 57 -27.39 2.36 -1.43
C GLN A 57 -26.96 3.75 -1.94
N ALA A 58 -25.89 4.32 -1.37
CA ALA A 58 -25.40 5.63 -1.78
C ALA A 58 -24.95 5.65 -3.25
N LEU A 59 -24.30 4.57 -3.70
CA LEU A 59 -23.97 4.36 -5.11
C LEU A 59 -25.24 4.29 -5.97
N HIS A 60 -26.20 3.44 -5.61
CA HIS A 60 -27.45 3.24 -6.34
C HIS A 60 -28.22 4.55 -6.54
N ASP A 61 -28.36 5.34 -5.47
CA ASP A 61 -29.14 6.58 -5.50
C ASP A 61 -28.50 7.68 -6.35
N ASN A 62 -27.22 7.54 -6.68
CA ASN A 62 -26.43 8.55 -7.38
C ASN A 62 -25.60 7.97 -8.55
N MET A 63 -26.08 6.89 -9.17
CA MET A 63 -25.34 6.14 -10.21
C MET A 63 -24.74 7.01 -11.32
N ALA A 64 -25.44 8.08 -11.73
CA ALA A 64 -24.97 8.99 -12.77
C ALA A 64 -23.65 9.71 -12.41
N ASN A 65 -23.38 9.92 -11.12
CA ASN A 65 -22.21 10.65 -10.63
C ASN A 65 -20.94 9.80 -10.59
N TYR A 66 -21.05 8.47 -10.75
CA TYR A 66 -19.95 7.55 -10.56
C TYR A 66 -19.53 6.82 -11.84
N PHE A 67 -18.27 6.41 -11.89
CA PHE A 67 -17.76 5.46 -12.88
C PHE A 67 -17.55 4.11 -12.19
N VAL A 68 -18.37 3.11 -12.51
CA VAL A 68 -18.39 1.86 -11.76
C VAL A 68 -17.51 0.80 -12.43
N VAL A 69 -16.64 0.16 -11.65
CA VAL A 69 -15.70 -0.87 -12.12
C VAL A 69 -15.90 -2.15 -11.33
N SER A 70 -16.36 -3.21 -11.99
CA SER A 70 -16.31 -4.54 -11.41
C SER A 70 -14.92 -5.12 -11.54
N VAL A 71 -14.30 -5.49 -10.41
CA VAL A 71 -13.00 -6.14 -10.38
C VAL A 71 -13.07 -7.66 -10.23
N ARG A 72 -14.26 -8.22 -10.43
CA ARG A 72 -14.52 -9.67 -10.49
C ARG A 72 -13.96 -10.28 -11.78
N LYS A 73 -13.92 -11.60 -11.83
CA LYS A 73 -13.56 -12.33 -13.05
C LYS A 73 -14.59 -12.06 -14.16
N PRO A 74 -14.19 -12.05 -15.45
CA PRO A 74 -15.09 -11.77 -16.57
C PRO A 74 -16.31 -12.71 -16.62
N GLU A 75 -16.11 -13.99 -16.35
CA GLU A 75 -17.19 -14.98 -16.34
C GLU A 75 -18.24 -14.70 -15.25
N HIS A 76 -17.83 -14.22 -14.08
CA HIS A 76 -18.76 -13.86 -12.99
C HIS A 76 -19.44 -12.50 -13.23
N TYR A 77 -18.74 -11.59 -13.91
CA TYR A 77 -19.34 -10.35 -14.39
C TYR A 77 -20.46 -10.62 -15.39
N ALA A 78 -20.26 -11.58 -16.30
CA ALA A 78 -21.25 -11.96 -17.31
C ALA A 78 -22.54 -12.57 -16.73
N LEU A 79 -22.49 -13.19 -15.53
CA LEU A 79 -23.68 -13.70 -14.83
C LEU A 79 -24.63 -12.59 -14.35
N GLY A 80 -24.12 -11.35 -14.24
CA GLY A 80 -24.87 -10.18 -13.79
C GLY A 80 -23.94 -9.21 -13.07
N HIS A 81 -24.20 -7.91 -13.19
CA HIS A 81 -23.33 -6.85 -12.68
C HIS A 81 -24.12 -5.58 -12.37
N VAL A 82 -23.51 -4.66 -11.61
CA VAL A 82 -24.05 -3.31 -11.40
C VAL A 82 -24.28 -2.64 -12.77
N PRO A 83 -25.47 -2.10 -13.06
CA PRO A 83 -25.77 -1.48 -14.35
C PRO A 83 -24.77 -0.38 -14.74
N GLY A 84 -24.31 -0.40 -15.99
CA GLY A 84 -23.34 0.58 -16.50
C GLY A 84 -21.90 0.40 -16.01
N ALA A 85 -21.60 -0.61 -15.19
CA ALA A 85 -20.23 -0.91 -14.81
C ALA A 85 -19.42 -1.40 -16.02
N ILE A 86 -18.10 -1.22 -15.97
CA ILE A 86 -17.16 -1.97 -16.82
C ILE A 86 -16.52 -3.10 -16.01
N ASN A 87 -15.86 -4.06 -16.68
CA ASN A 87 -15.10 -5.11 -16.00
C ASN A 87 -13.59 -4.97 -16.24
N ILE A 88 -12.85 -4.83 -15.14
CA ILE A 88 -11.39 -4.90 -15.10
C ILE A 88 -10.99 -5.73 -13.88
N PRO A 89 -10.61 -7.01 -14.03
CA PRO A 89 -10.22 -7.86 -12.91
C PRO A 89 -9.13 -7.20 -12.05
N TRP A 90 -9.21 -7.36 -10.73
CA TRP A 90 -8.32 -6.66 -9.79
C TRP A 90 -6.83 -6.96 -10.05
N THR A 91 -6.51 -8.19 -10.47
CA THR A 91 -5.14 -8.61 -10.83
C THR A 91 -4.59 -7.95 -12.09
N GLN A 92 -5.44 -7.20 -12.82
CA GLN A 92 -5.10 -6.53 -14.07
C GLN A 92 -5.33 -5.02 -13.98
N ILE A 93 -5.75 -4.49 -12.83
CA ILE A 93 -6.19 -3.10 -12.69
C ILE A 93 -5.05 -2.09 -12.95
N ALA A 94 -3.81 -2.48 -12.65
CA ALA A 94 -2.61 -1.66 -12.83
C ALA A 94 -2.04 -1.69 -14.26
N LYS A 95 -2.53 -2.58 -15.14
CA LYS A 95 -2.06 -2.67 -16.53
C LYS A 95 -2.39 -1.38 -17.28
N GLU A 96 -1.44 -0.89 -18.08
CA GLU A 96 -1.57 0.39 -18.79
C GLU A 96 -2.83 0.48 -19.65
N ASP A 97 -3.14 -0.58 -20.41
CA ASP A 97 -4.33 -0.62 -21.27
C ASP A 97 -5.65 -0.59 -20.48
N ASN A 98 -5.63 -1.00 -19.21
CA ASN A 98 -6.79 -0.91 -18.33
C ASN A 98 -6.89 0.47 -17.68
N LEU A 99 -5.77 1.08 -17.28
CA LEU A 99 -5.74 2.46 -16.77
C LEU A 99 -6.26 3.46 -17.80
N LYS A 100 -5.97 3.26 -19.10
CA LYS A 100 -6.49 4.08 -20.21
C LYS A 100 -8.03 4.05 -20.35
N LYS A 101 -8.71 3.06 -19.75
CA LYS A 101 -10.18 2.94 -19.78
C LYS A 101 -10.85 3.69 -18.62
N LEU A 102 -10.07 4.15 -17.64
CA LEU A 102 -10.57 4.78 -16.43
C LEU A 102 -10.57 6.32 -16.58
N PRO A 103 -11.66 7.01 -16.22
CA PRO A 103 -11.69 8.46 -16.23
C PRO A 103 -10.79 9.03 -15.14
N THR A 104 -10.16 10.17 -15.42
CA THR A 104 -9.33 10.91 -14.45
C THR A 104 -10.09 12.08 -13.81
N ASP A 105 -11.29 12.39 -14.31
CA ASP A 105 -12.13 13.54 -13.95
C ASP A 105 -13.46 13.13 -13.29
N LYS A 106 -13.64 11.84 -13.00
CA LYS A 106 -14.86 11.28 -12.40
C LYS A 106 -14.54 10.35 -11.24
N HIS A 107 -15.36 10.38 -10.19
CA HIS A 107 -15.21 9.48 -9.05
C HIS A 107 -15.47 8.02 -9.47
N ILE A 108 -14.48 7.17 -9.24
CA ILE A 108 -14.54 5.74 -9.56
C ILE A 108 -15.09 4.97 -8.36
N VAL A 109 -15.99 4.01 -8.60
CA VAL A 109 -16.42 3.05 -7.58
C VAL A 109 -16.07 1.65 -8.04
N THR A 110 -15.10 1.04 -7.37
CA THR A 110 -14.73 -0.36 -7.60
C THR A 110 -15.61 -1.30 -6.78
N TYR A 111 -15.82 -2.53 -7.23
CA TYR A 111 -16.43 -3.58 -6.40
C TYR A 111 -16.02 -4.98 -6.82
N CYS A 112 -15.97 -5.91 -5.86
CA CYS A 112 -15.74 -7.32 -6.12
C CYS A 112 -16.90 -8.20 -5.63
N TYR A 113 -16.62 -9.41 -5.14
CA TYR A 113 -17.60 -10.28 -4.50
C TYR A 113 -18.03 -9.69 -3.15
N THR A 114 -17.11 -9.66 -2.18
CA THR A 114 -17.34 -9.30 -0.77
C THR A 114 -16.80 -7.92 -0.37
N GLY A 115 -16.20 -7.18 -1.31
CA GLY A 115 -15.59 -5.87 -1.08
C GLY A 115 -14.09 -5.88 -0.79
N HIS A 116 -13.46 -7.02 -0.53
CA HIS A 116 -12.03 -7.08 -0.17
C HIS A 116 -11.09 -6.82 -1.35
N THR A 117 -11.14 -7.62 -2.42
CA THR A 117 -10.33 -7.36 -3.63
C THR A 117 -10.76 -6.10 -4.38
N GLY A 118 -12.00 -5.64 -4.18
CA GLY A 118 -12.46 -4.32 -4.60
C GLY A 118 -11.66 -3.22 -3.92
N GLN A 119 -11.43 -3.35 -2.61
CA GLN A 119 -10.59 -2.43 -1.88
C GLN A 119 -9.13 -2.45 -2.35
N ILE A 120 -8.55 -3.62 -2.64
CA ILE A 120 -7.20 -3.70 -3.23
C ILE A 120 -7.14 -2.86 -4.52
N GLY A 121 -8.11 -3.06 -5.43
CA GLY A 121 -8.21 -2.29 -6.66
C GLY A 121 -8.35 -0.79 -6.42
N ALA A 122 -9.20 -0.39 -5.46
CA ALA A 122 -9.34 1.00 -5.07
C ALA A 122 -8.04 1.59 -4.50
N THR A 123 -7.32 0.86 -3.65
CA THR A 123 -6.05 1.31 -3.05
C THR A 123 -5.00 1.55 -4.13
N VAL A 124 -4.86 0.62 -5.07
CA VAL A 124 -3.98 0.78 -6.23
C VAL A 124 -4.36 2.03 -7.02
N LEU A 125 -5.62 2.19 -7.40
CA LEU A 125 -6.07 3.36 -8.15
C LEU A 125 -5.87 4.66 -7.36
N LYS A 126 -6.10 4.65 -6.05
CA LYS A 126 -5.89 5.81 -5.17
C LYS A 126 -4.43 6.25 -5.18
N ILE A 127 -3.50 5.31 -5.02
CA ILE A 127 -2.05 5.58 -5.05
C ILE A 127 -1.62 6.07 -6.43
N LEU A 128 -2.26 5.59 -7.50
CA LEU A 128 -2.03 6.06 -8.87
C LEU A 128 -2.69 7.42 -9.18
N GLY A 129 -3.32 8.05 -8.20
CA GLY A 129 -3.86 9.42 -8.31
C GLY A 129 -5.33 9.51 -8.71
N TYR A 130 -6.07 8.40 -8.80
CA TYR A 130 -7.50 8.42 -9.11
C TYR A 130 -8.33 8.81 -7.88
N ASP A 131 -9.45 9.49 -8.13
CA ASP A 131 -10.51 9.67 -7.15
C ASP A 131 -11.40 8.42 -7.12
N VAL A 132 -11.32 7.65 -6.04
CA VAL A 132 -11.88 6.29 -6.00
C VAL A 132 -12.37 5.89 -4.61
N SER A 133 -13.47 5.15 -4.60
CA SER A 133 -13.97 4.38 -3.45
C SER A 133 -14.20 2.92 -3.84
N ASN A 134 -14.33 2.06 -2.85
CA ASN A 134 -14.80 0.69 -3.03
C ASN A 134 -16.23 0.52 -2.49
N MET A 135 -17.10 -0.18 -3.22
CA MET A 135 -18.44 -0.49 -2.74
C MET A 135 -18.33 -1.49 -1.58
N LYS A 136 -18.70 -1.05 -0.39
CA LYS A 136 -18.68 -1.84 0.84
C LYS A 136 -19.52 -3.11 0.65
N TRP A 137 -18.92 -4.25 0.98
CA TRP A 137 -19.48 -5.60 0.82
C TRP A 137 -19.60 -6.12 -0.63
N GLY A 138 -19.09 -5.37 -1.61
CA GLY A 138 -19.08 -5.80 -3.02
C GLY A 138 -20.47 -6.07 -3.59
N ILE A 139 -20.56 -6.96 -4.58
CA ILE A 139 -21.83 -7.30 -5.24
C ILE A 139 -22.86 -7.93 -4.28
N MET A 140 -22.42 -8.47 -3.14
CA MET A 140 -23.31 -9.08 -2.15
C MET A 140 -24.24 -8.06 -1.48
N SER A 141 -23.81 -6.79 -1.34
CA SER A 141 -24.69 -5.71 -0.87
C SER A 141 -25.58 -5.13 -1.97
N TRP A 142 -25.33 -5.46 -3.23
CA TRP A 142 -26.09 -4.96 -4.37
C TRP A 142 -27.30 -5.85 -4.71
N THR A 143 -27.12 -7.17 -4.73
CA THR A 143 -28.17 -8.11 -5.12
C THR A 143 -28.25 -9.27 -4.14
N LYS A 144 -29.43 -9.91 -4.05
CA LYS A 144 -29.65 -11.18 -3.33
C LYS A 144 -29.55 -12.42 -4.23
N ASP A 145 -29.40 -12.22 -5.53
CA ASP A 145 -29.30 -13.30 -6.51
C ASP A 145 -28.00 -14.13 -6.29
N ALA A 146 -28.18 -15.42 -5.97
CA ALA A 146 -27.07 -16.33 -5.70
C ALA A 146 -26.22 -16.62 -6.95
N THR A 147 -26.84 -16.64 -8.14
CA THR A 147 -26.15 -16.83 -9.42
C THR A 147 -25.21 -15.68 -9.69
N VAL A 148 -25.62 -14.44 -9.38
CA VAL A 148 -24.79 -13.24 -9.57
C VAL A 148 -23.69 -13.14 -8.51
N ARG A 149 -23.98 -13.51 -7.26
CA ARG A 149 -23.04 -13.42 -6.14
C ARG A 149 -21.85 -14.36 -6.29
N VAL A 150 -22.08 -15.59 -6.78
CA VAL A 150 -21.09 -16.67 -6.96
C VAL A 150 -20.43 -17.16 -5.66
N GLN A 151 -20.45 -16.37 -4.59
CA GLN A 151 -19.90 -16.69 -3.28
C GLN A 151 -20.93 -16.42 -2.19
N SER A 152 -20.79 -17.14 -1.08
CA SER A 152 -21.58 -16.93 0.13
C SER A 152 -21.09 -15.70 0.90
N ALA A 153 -22.01 -15.06 1.63
CA ALA A 153 -21.66 -13.98 2.53
C ALA A 153 -21.05 -14.57 3.80
N PHE A 154 -20.36 -13.72 4.55
CA PHE A 154 -19.93 -14.07 5.91
C PHE A 154 -21.13 -14.58 6.72
N ASN A 155 -20.97 -15.74 7.34
CA ASN A 155 -21.94 -16.34 8.23
C ASN A 155 -21.25 -16.61 9.58
N GLU A 156 -21.80 -16.02 10.64
CA GLU A 156 -21.27 -16.16 12.00
C GLU A 156 -21.19 -17.62 12.45
N ASP A 157 -22.17 -18.45 12.09
CA ASP A 157 -22.21 -19.86 12.49
C ASP A 157 -21.09 -20.71 11.87
N THR A 158 -20.51 -20.29 10.74
CA THR A 158 -19.52 -21.08 9.99
C THR A 158 -18.15 -20.42 9.90
N ASP A 159 -18.09 -19.09 9.93
CA ASP A 159 -16.90 -18.31 9.63
C ASP A 159 -16.36 -17.56 10.86
N ALA A 160 -17.16 -17.40 11.92
CA ALA A 160 -16.70 -16.85 13.19
C ALA A 160 -16.16 -17.96 14.09
N HIS A 161 -15.18 -17.61 14.92
CA HIS A 161 -14.52 -18.53 15.83
C HIS A 161 -14.23 -17.85 17.17
N ASP A 162 -14.31 -18.62 18.26
CA ASP A 162 -13.94 -18.18 19.62
C ASP A 162 -12.45 -18.36 19.88
N PHE A 163 -11.60 -17.95 18.93
CA PHE A 163 -10.16 -17.96 19.15
C PHE A 163 -9.75 -16.95 20.21
N ALA A 164 -8.63 -17.23 20.89
CA ALA A 164 -8.14 -16.39 21.96
C ALA A 164 -7.89 -14.94 21.48
N VAL A 165 -8.26 -13.99 22.33
CA VAL A 165 -7.93 -12.57 22.20
C VAL A 165 -7.01 -12.15 23.34
N SER A 166 -6.19 -11.14 23.11
CA SER A 166 -5.28 -10.56 24.10
C SER A 166 -5.53 -9.06 24.26
N THR A 167 -5.14 -8.53 25.42
CA THR A 167 -5.01 -7.09 25.70
C THR A 167 -3.55 -6.67 25.85
N ASP A 168 -2.60 -7.61 25.73
CA ASP A 168 -1.17 -7.37 25.92
C ASP A 168 -0.61 -6.60 24.73
N VAL A 169 0.04 -5.48 25.01
CA VAL A 169 0.66 -4.66 23.95
C VAL A 169 2.08 -5.18 23.66
N PRO A 170 2.35 -5.74 22.47
CA PRO A 170 3.67 -6.26 22.14
C PRO A 170 4.70 -5.12 22.07
N GLN A 171 5.94 -5.43 22.43
CA GLN A 171 7.06 -4.52 22.20
C GLN A 171 7.46 -4.53 20.72
N THR A 172 7.59 -3.35 20.12
CA THR A 172 8.06 -3.23 18.73
C THR A 172 9.58 -3.03 18.69
N LYS A 173 10.23 -3.65 17.70
CA LYS A 173 11.61 -3.33 17.33
C LYS A 173 11.64 -2.34 16.18
N THR A 174 12.81 -1.77 15.92
CA THR A 174 13.07 -0.96 14.74
C THR A 174 13.82 -1.81 13.72
N TYR A 175 13.33 -1.84 12.49
CA TYR A 175 13.91 -2.56 11.36
C TYR A 175 14.38 -1.58 10.30
N ASP A 176 15.35 -2.03 9.50
CA ASP A 176 15.63 -1.39 8.21
C ASP A 176 14.42 -1.55 7.29
N LEU A 177 14.21 -0.57 6.42
CA LEU A 177 13.07 -0.59 5.50
C LEU A 177 13.33 -1.57 4.36
N ALA A 178 12.27 -2.22 3.89
CA ALA A 178 12.31 -2.89 2.60
C ALA A 178 12.59 -1.83 1.51
N ASP A 179 13.54 -2.14 0.63
CA ASP A 179 13.87 -1.30 -0.52
C ASP A 179 13.76 -2.09 -1.83
N PRO A 180 12.54 -2.51 -2.22
CA PRO A 180 12.35 -3.25 -3.45
C PRO A 180 12.63 -2.36 -4.66
N ASN A 181 13.42 -2.90 -5.59
CA ASN A 181 13.65 -2.29 -6.90
C ASN A 181 12.64 -2.84 -7.91
N TYR A 182 11.71 -2.01 -8.35
CA TYR A 182 10.66 -2.38 -9.30
C TYR A 182 11.06 -2.06 -10.74
N VAL A 183 11.73 -0.93 -10.95
CA VAL A 183 12.11 -0.43 -12.27
C VAL A 183 13.27 0.56 -12.16
N ASP A 184 14.13 0.55 -13.19
CA ASP A 184 15.20 1.54 -13.33
C ASP A 184 14.62 2.90 -13.78
N SER A 185 14.07 3.65 -12.83
CA SER A 185 13.49 4.99 -13.06
C SER A 185 13.56 5.84 -11.78
N GLU A 186 13.53 7.15 -11.96
CA GLU A 186 13.35 8.14 -10.88
C GLU A 186 11.97 8.82 -10.95
N ASP A 187 11.14 8.46 -11.94
CA ASP A 187 9.78 8.96 -12.06
C ASP A 187 8.84 8.18 -11.14
N ALA A 188 8.28 8.87 -10.14
CA ALA A 188 7.44 8.25 -9.12
C ALA A 188 6.24 7.49 -9.72
N MET A 189 5.63 8.01 -10.78
CA MET A 189 4.48 7.34 -11.39
C MET A 189 4.85 6.09 -12.16
N THR A 190 6.00 6.08 -12.82
CA THR A 190 6.55 4.90 -13.49
C THR A 190 6.84 3.80 -12.46
N ILE A 191 7.48 4.17 -11.34
CA ILE A 191 7.77 3.23 -10.26
C ILE A 191 6.49 2.70 -9.61
N LEU A 192 5.53 3.58 -9.30
CA LEU A 192 4.24 3.19 -8.71
C LEU A 192 3.44 2.24 -9.60
N LYS A 193 3.42 2.46 -10.91
CA LYS A 193 2.75 1.54 -11.85
C LYS A 193 3.42 0.17 -11.86
N ALA A 194 4.76 0.11 -11.87
CA ALA A 194 5.50 -1.14 -11.81
C ALA A 194 5.26 -1.88 -10.48
N ALA A 195 5.33 -1.17 -9.35
CA ALA A 195 5.06 -1.70 -8.03
C ALA A 195 3.63 -2.25 -7.90
N ALA A 196 2.63 -1.47 -8.37
CA ALA A 196 1.24 -1.86 -8.35
C ALA A 196 0.99 -3.11 -9.21
N ASP A 197 1.54 -3.17 -10.42
CA ASP A 197 1.38 -4.31 -11.32
C ASP A 197 2.01 -5.58 -10.74
N GLN A 198 3.22 -5.48 -10.17
CA GLN A 198 3.88 -6.60 -9.50
C GLN A 198 3.06 -7.08 -8.29
N TYR A 199 2.51 -6.16 -7.48
CA TYR A 199 1.70 -6.49 -6.32
C TYR A 199 0.43 -7.24 -6.70
N VAL A 200 -0.38 -6.69 -7.62
CA VAL A 200 -1.67 -7.32 -7.98
C VAL A 200 -1.53 -8.60 -8.80
N SER A 201 -0.38 -8.83 -9.44
CA SER A 201 -0.13 -10.03 -10.23
C SER A 201 0.30 -11.25 -9.40
N ASN A 202 0.91 -11.04 -8.22
CA ASN A 202 1.58 -12.09 -7.45
C ASN A 202 1.01 -12.30 -6.04
N HIS A 203 -0.09 -11.66 -5.68
CA HIS A 203 -0.60 -11.65 -4.30
C HIS A 203 -1.87 -12.49 -4.12
N GLY A 204 -1.95 -13.26 -3.02
CA GLY A 204 -3.18 -13.86 -2.54
C GLY A 204 -3.92 -12.86 -1.65
N PRO A 205 -5.21 -12.55 -1.90
CA PRO A 205 -5.82 -11.36 -1.32
C PRO A 205 -6.21 -11.49 0.16
N VAL A 206 -6.40 -12.70 0.69
CA VAL A 206 -6.90 -12.95 2.05
C VAL A 206 -6.35 -14.27 2.61
N ILE A 207 -6.20 -14.33 3.93
CA ILE A 207 -6.04 -15.56 4.72
C ILE A 207 -7.30 -15.73 5.60
N SER A 208 -7.76 -16.96 5.82
CA SER A 208 -8.89 -17.21 6.73
C SER A 208 -8.44 -17.12 8.19
N ALA A 209 -9.36 -16.83 9.10
CA ALA A 209 -9.06 -16.80 10.54
C ALA A 209 -8.55 -18.17 11.03
N GLN A 210 -9.16 -19.27 10.58
CA GLN A 210 -8.71 -20.62 10.90
C GLN A 210 -7.29 -20.88 10.38
N ALA A 211 -6.97 -20.55 9.13
CA ALA A 211 -5.63 -20.80 8.58
C ALA A 211 -4.56 -19.95 9.28
N LEU A 212 -4.88 -18.70 9.65
CA LEU A 212 -3.99 -17.88 10.47
C LEU A 212 -3.81 -18.50 11.87
N PHE A 213 -4.90 -18.94 12.50
CA PHE A 213 -4.83 -19.58 13.81
C PHE A 213 -3.98 -20.86 13.77
N ASP A 214 -4.20 -21.72 12.78
CA ASP A 214 -3.45 -22.96 12.62
C ASP A 214 -1.95 -22.68 12.44
N ASN A 215 -1.59 -21.69 11.62
CA ASN A 215 -0.20 -21.28 11.45
C ASN A 215 0.42 -20.80 12.77
N LEU A 216 -0.25 -19.94 13.52
CA LEU A 216 0.26 -19.40 14.79
C LEU A 216 0.38 -20.45 15.90
N ASN A 217 -0.21 -21.63 15.71
CA ASN A 217 -0.30 -22.68 16.73
C ASN A 217 0.26 -24.03 16.23
N ASP A 218 1.00 -24.04 15.12
CA ASP A 218 1.60 -25.26 14.56
C ASP A 218 2.91 -25.68 15.29
N GLY A 219 3.41 -24.83 16.19
CA GLY A 219 4.64 -25.04 16.94
C GLY A 219 5.93 -24.57 16.23
N ASP A 220 5.82 -23.96 15.06
CA ASP A 220 6.92 -23.42 14.26
C ASP A 220 6.84 -21.89 14.11
N ALA A 221 7.35 -21.19 15.12
CA ALA A 221 7.39 -19.72 15.12
C ALA A 221 8.25 -19.09 14.00
N SER A 222 9.01 -19.90 13.23
CA SER A 222 9.83 -19.37 12.12
C SER A 222 9.00 -18.97 10.91
N ASN A 223 7.79 -19.53 10.77
CA ASN A 223 6.87 -19.23 9.67
C ASN A 223 5.79 -18.20 10.07
N ASP A 224 5.72 -17.81 11.35
CA ASP A 224 4.67 -16.95 11.88
C ASP A 224 4.62 -15.58 11.19
N PRO A 225 3.45 -15.16 10.68
CA PRO A 225 3.29 -13.82 10.15
C PRO A 225 3.32 -12.78 11.28
N GLN A 226 3.72 -11.58 10.93
CA GLN A 226 3.48 -10.40 11.76
C GLN A 226 2.02 -9.98 11.62
N ILE A 227 1.34 -9.73 12.74
CA ILE A 227 -0.07 -9.37 12.73
C ILE A 227 -0.21 -7.87 12.99
N ILE A 228 -0.93 -7.17 12.12
CA ILE A 228 -1.14 -5.73 12.23
C ILE A 228 -2.64 -5.45 12.34
N SER A 229 -3.06 -4.95 13.51
CA SER A 229 -4.39 -4.39 13.69
C SER A 229 -4.42 -2.96 13.19
N VAL A 230 -5.23 -2.69 12.16
CA VAL A 230 -5.44 -1.33 11.64
C VAL A 230 -6.70 -0.66 12.17
N ARG A 231 -7.27 -1.23 13.22
CA ARG A 231 -8.40 -0.66 13.99
C ARG A 231 -7.95 0.56 14.79
N LYS A 232 -8.93 1.30 15.31
CA LYS A 232 -8.67 2.39 16.25
C LYS A 232 -8.01 1.85 17.54
N PRO A 233 -7.12 2.63 18.17
CA PRO A 233 -6.46 2.21 19.42
C PRO A 233 -7.44 1.80 20.52
N GLU A 234 -8.58 2.49 20.63
CA GLU A 234 -9.57 2.21 21.67
C GLU A 234 -10.25 0.85 21.47
N ASP A 235 -10.45 0.41 20.23
CA ASP A 235 -11.03 -0.89 19.94
C ASP A 235 -9.99 -2.00 19.97
N TYR A 236 -8.74 -1.68 19.65
CA TYR A 236 -7.61 -2.59 19.84
C TYR A 236 -7.40 -2.91 21.34
N ALA A 237 -7.49 -1.90 22.21
CA ALA A 237 -7.30 -2.06 23.65
C ALA A 237 -8.38 -2.93 24.33
N LYS A 238 -9.57 -3.07 23.72
CA LYS A 238 -10.65 -3.96 24.23
C LYS A 238 -10.37 -5.44 23.99
N GLY A 239 -9.41 -5.76 23.12
CA GLY A 239 -9.10 -7.12 22.69
C GLY A 239 -8.62 -7.13 21.25
N HIS A 240 -7.56 -7.88 20.99
CA HIS A 240 -6.95 -8.04 19.67
C HIS A 240 -6.37 -9.45 19.51
N ILE A 241 -5.95 -9.81 18.29
CA ILE A 241 -5.29 -11.09 18.04
C ILE A 241 -3.97 -11.09 18.82
N PRO A 242 -3.64 -12.13 19.61
CA PRO A 242 -2.39 -12.19 20.36
C PRO A 242 -1.16 -11.87 19.50
N GLY A 243 -0.28 -11.01 20.01
CA GLY A 243 0.91 -10.57 19.29
C GLY A 243 0.69 -9.48 18.23
N ALA A 244 -0.55 -9.05 17.97
CA ALA A 244 -0.83 -8.01 16.99
C ALA A 244 -0.32 -6.63 17.42
N ILE A 245 0.33 -5.92 16.49
CA ILE A 245 0.75 -4.53 16.66
C ILE A 245 -0.38 -3.62 16.14
N ASN A 246 -0.71 -2.54 16.86
CA ASN A 246 -1.68 -1.56 16.38
C ASN A 246 -1.02 -0.45 15.56
N ILE A 247 -1.37 -0.38 14.27
CA ILE A 247 -0.96 0.72 13.38
C ILE A 247 -2.17 1.12 12.55
N SER A 248 -2.64 2.36 12.70
CA SER A 248 -3.78 2.85 11.91
C SER A 248 -3.50 2.76 10.41
N TRP A 249 -4.49 2.31 9.64
CA TRP A 249 -4.39 2.25 8.17
C TRP A 249 -4.09 3.63 7.56
N LYS A 250 -4.53 4.73 8.20
CA LYS A 250 -4.25 6.10 7.72
C LYS A 250 -2.78 6.52 7.86
N SER A 251 -2.02 5.81 8.66
CA SER A 251 -0.61 6.12 8.93
C SER A 251 0.32 4.95 8.66
N ILE A 252 -0.17 3.86 8.07
CA ILE A 252 0.62 2.65 7.83
C ILE A 252 1.82 2.92 6.92
N ALA A 253 1.64 3.80 5.93
CA ALA A 253 2.67 4.18 4.95
C ALA A 253 3.74 5.16 5.49
N LYS A 254 3.60 5.62 6.74
CA LYS A 254 4.60 6.48 7.36
C LYS A 254 5.84 5.67 7.72
N VAL A 255 7.02 6.24 7.46
CA VAL A 255 8.31 5.57 7.68
C VAL A 255 8.46 5.06 9.12
N GLU A 256 8.07 5.84 10.12
CA GLU A 256 8.17 5.44 11.53
C GLU A 256 7.30 4.23 11.89
N ASN A 257 6.23 3.97 11.12
CA ASN A 257 5.37 2.81 11.29
C ASN A 257 5.86 1.62 10.47
N LEU A 258 6.34 1.84 9.25
CA LEU A 258 6.97 0.80 8.44
C LEU A 258 8.20 0.21 9.14
N LYS A 259 8.99 1.02 9.85
CA LYS A 259 10.13 0.55 10.64
C LYS A 259 9.76 -0.35 11.82
N LYS A 260 8.47 -0.51 12.17
CA LYS A 260 8.01 -1.44 13.20
C LYS A 260 7.72 -2.84 12.64
N ILE A 261 7.80 -3.00 11.32
CA ILE A 261 7.44 -4.20 10.59
C ILE A 261 8.74 -4.81 10.03
N ASP A 262 9.01 -6.06 10.38
CA ASP A 262 10.14 -6.83 9.87
C ASP A 262 9.93 -7.12 8.37
N PRO A 263 10.77 -6.58 7.47
CA PRO A 263 10.57 -6.78 6.03
C PRO A 263 10.85 -8.21 5.57
N THR A 264 11.42 -9.06 6.41
CA THR A 264 11.79 -10.45 6.07
C THR A 264 10.68 -11.46 6.37
N ARG A 265 9.60 -11.03 7.03
CA ARG A 265 8.51 -11.90 7.48
C ARG A 265 7.19 -11.52 6.81
N PRO A 266 6.31 -12.50 6.53
CA PRO A 266 4.95 -12.22 6.06
C PRO A 266 4.20 -11.30 7.00
N VAL A 267 3.26 -10.54 6.45
CA VAL A 267 2.42 -9.61 7.21
C VAL A 267 0.96 -9.95 6.96
N VAL A 268 0.18 -10.06 8.04
CA VAL A 268 -1.28 -10.18 7.98
C VAL A 268 -1.88 -8.95 8.64
N THR A 269 -2.60 -8.15 7.86
CA THR A 269 -3.34 -6.99 8.34
C THR A 269 -4.79 -7.37 8.61
N TYR A 270 -5.38 -6.78 9.65
CA TYR A 270 -6.81 -6.92 9.90
C TYR A 270 -7.43 -5.65 10.45
N CYS A 271 -8.72 -5.48 10.14
CA CYS A 271 -9.55 -4.45 10.74
C CYS A 271 -10.85 -5.06 11.27
N TYR A 272 -11.93 -4.28 11.37
CA TYR A 272 -13.23 -4.80 11.80
C TYR A 272 -13.86 -5.77 10.80
N THR A 273 -13.62 -5.58 9.49
CA THR A 273 -14.35 -6.29 8.42
C THR A 273 -13.46 -6.63 7.21
N GLY A 274 -12.14 -6.52 7.36
CA GLY A 274 -11.16 -6.73 6.30
C GLY A 274 -10.98 -5.56 5.32
N HIS A 275 -11.93 -4.63 5.17
CA HIS A 275 -11.85 -3.56 4.15
C HIS A 275 -10.62 -2.67 4.32
N THR A 276 -10.50 -1.89 5.40
CA THR A 276 -9.31 -1.05 5.61
C THR A 276 -8.03 -1.86 5.86
N GLY A 277 -8.14 -3.17 6.14
CA GLY A 277 -6.99 -4.07 6.12
C GLY A 277 -6.37 -4.16 4.73
N GLN A 278 -7.18 -4.20 3.67
CA GLN A 278 -6.73 -4.20 2.27
C GLN A 278 -6.17 -2.85 1.77
N VAL A 279 -6.25 -1.80 2.59
CA VAL A 279 -5.57 -0.52 2.32
C VAL A 279 -4.13 -0.56 2.84
N ALA A 280 -3.89 -1.36 3.89
CA ALA A 280 -2.63 -1.45 4.62
C ALA A 280 -1.77 -2.61 4.10
#